data_AF-A0A1Q6RRD8-F1
#
_entry.id   AF-A0A1Q6RRD8-F1
#
_cell.length_a   1.000
_cell.length_b   1.000
_cell.length_c   1.000
_cell.angle_alpha   90.00
_cell.angle_beta   90.00
_cell.angle_gamma   90.00
#
_symmetry.space_group_name_H-M   'P 1'
#
loop_
_entity.id
_entity.type
_entity.pdbx_description
1 polymer ?
#
loop_
_entity_poly.entity_id
_entity_poly.type
_entity_poly.pdbx_seq_one_letter_code
_entity_poly.pdbx_strand_id
1 'polypeptide(L)'
;MTQATKTRLVSIFLAFVLGICAVITTAAQTPLVARAESITYSGVMEDLKKDTSFKPENYPTKADDYSLQIIQLAESSDKELFVYVYQPSGKTKNFKASSINISTTINDSISYLNYKLELLNSNGVFYKYKVKGLTVKDESVRYYAISSIYRPFDESIDKQASGGNTVTEVNYAVNKQYAFGSINGKPYVNCVDIETIVVTDKFVGFVRYKDGFKLYVGACDSHFVAFNSDRPIDKLLEADVYYTTQSYDWSSVPFVGVKETFGDKTDKCAYLKYTDKVEHTGGGLFAGTYKWDRIQTIDAFIKGENRENIYHGAVLDVKTSSKLTDEALTELKGKKWVLRFAETSYSLSGYSTTGSTFESYTLVGDVTILRLKFETDGITYNLGVIDNKQTGGKEPSNETEIDVSLNNRGKTILYLLLLILLLVLLAPVLPYVLQAIVFVVSLPIKGIAAIGKSCKRKRQERKERKIYEKVVATIDEPDYGNYDDYD
;
A
#
# COMPACT_ATOMS: atom_id res chain seq x y z
N MET A 1 -10.84 -87.10 22.08
CA MET A 1 -11.24 -85.66 22.07
C MET A 1 -12.40 -85.49 21.11
N THR A 2 -13.54 -85.01 21.60
CA THR A 2 -14.72 -84.74 20.76
C THR A 2 -14.47 -83.51 19.90
N GLN A 3 -15.19 -83.38 18.78
CA GLN A 3 -15.00 -82.28 17.82
C GLN A 3 -15.06 -80.90 18.49
N ALA A 4 -15.94 -80.74 19.49
CA ALA A 4 -16.03 -79.54 20.32
C ALA A 4 -14.77 -79.24 21.15
N THR A 5 -14.04 -80.26 21.61
CA THR A 5 -12.76 -80.07 22.33
C THR A 5 -11.64 -79.65 21.37
N LYS A 6 -11.65 -80.16 20.13
CA LYS A 6 -10.70 -79.72 19.08
C LYS A 6 -10.91 -78.26 18.70
N THR A 7 -12.17 -77.83 18.49
CA THR A 7 -12.47 -76.44 18.15
C THR A 7 -12.09 -75.48 19.26
N ARG A 8 -12.36 -75.81 20.54
CA ARG A 8 -11.94 -74.99 21.69
C ARG A 8 -10.41 -74.89 21.81
N LEU A 9 -9.67 -75.98 21.61
CA LEU A 9 -8.20 -75.96 21.67
C LEU A 9 -7.58 -75.15 20.53
N VAL A 10 -8.15 -75.22 19.32
CA VAL A 10 -7.72 -74.39 18.18
C VAL A 10 -8.00 -72.91 18.44
N SER A 11 -9.18 -72.56 19.00
CA SER A 11 -9.50 -71.16 19.33
C SER A 11 -8.62 -70.59 20.45
N ILE A 12 -8.28 -71.38 21.46
CA ILE A 12 -7.36 -70.98 22.54
C ILE A 12 -5.93 -70.81 21.99
N PHE A 13 -5.49 -71.69 21.09
CA PHE A 13 -4.18 -71.57 20.45
C PHE A 13 -4.12 -70.33 19.54
N LEU A 14 -5.18 -70.03 18.78
CA LEU A 14 -5.25 -68.83 17.94
C LEU A 14 -5.25 -67.54 18.77
N ALA A 15 -5.97 -67.52 19.90
CA ALA A 15 -5.98 -66.40 20.83
C ALA A 15 -4.61 -66.19 21.51
N PHE A 16 -3.91 -67.28 21.81
CA PHE A 16 -2.55 -67.22 22.37
C PHE A 16 -1.52 -66.72 21.36
N VAL A 17 -1.62 -67.14 20.09
CA VAL A 17 -0.75 -66.65 19.01
C VAL A 17 -1.02 -65.16 18.72
N LEU A 18 -2.27 -64.72 18.70
CA LEU A 18 -2.62 -63.30 18.54
C LEU A 18 -2.15 -62.45 19.72
N GLY A 19 -2.21 -62.98 20.95
CA GLY A 19 -1.68 -62.32 22.15
C GLY A 19 -0.16 -62.16 22.12
N ILE A 20 0.57 -63.18 21.66
CA ILE A 20 2.04 -63.12 21.52
C ILE A 20 2.43 -62.16 20.38
N CYS A 21 1.71 -62.16 19.26
CA CYS A 21 1.95 -61.20 18.18
C CYS A 21 1.75 -59.75 18.63
N ALA A 22 0.73 -59.46 19.46
CA ALA A 22 0.49 -58.12 19.99
C ALA A 22 1.63 -57.65 20.93
N VAL A 23 2.14 -58.53 21.80
CA VAL A 23 3.22 -58.20 22.75
C VAL A 23 4.57 -58.01 22.04
N ILE A 24 4.84 -58.77 20.97
CA ILE A 24 6.06 -58.60 20.16
C ILE A 24 6.01 -57.28 19.37
N THR A 25 4.83 -56.83 18.91
CA THR A 25 4.71 -55.54 18.21
C THR A 25 4.85 -54.32 19.12
N THR A 26 4.51 -54.43 20.41
CA THR A 26 4.65 -53.31 21.37
C THR A 26 6.01 -53.26 22.08
N ALA A 27 6.72 -54.39 22.19
CA ALA A 27 8.03 -54.45 22.83
C ALA A 27 9.21 -54.15 21.88
N ALA A 28 8.99 -54.13 20.57
CA ALA A 28 10.01 -53.85 19.55
C ALA A 28 10.08 -52.37 19.11
N GLN A 29 9.27 -51.48 19.68
CA GLN A 29 9.39 -50.04 19.47
C GLN A 29 10.23 -49.42 20.60
N THR A 30 11.52 -49.76 20.65
CA THR A 30 12.47 -48.77 21.15
C THR A 30 12.37 -47.59 20.18
N PRO A 31 12.09 -46.36 20.66
CA PRO A 31 12.25 -45.20 19.79
C PRO A 31 13.70 -45.23 19.32
N LEU A 32 13.90 -45.45 18.03
CA LEU A 32 15.12 -45.06 17.35
C LEU A 32 15.22 -43.54 17.54
N VAL A 33 15.82 -43.14 18.65
CA VAL A 33 16.38 -41.81 18.79
C VAL A 33 17.50 -41.79 17.77
N ALA A 34 17.17 -41.37 16.55
CA ALA A 34 18.15 -40.92 15.59
C ALA A 34 18.90 -39.79 16.28
N ARG A 35 20.05 -40.13 16.86
CA ARG A 35 21.02 -39.14 17.31
C ARG A 35 21.46 -38.45 16.03
N ALA A 36 21.00 -37.23 15.80
CA ALA A 36 21.54 -36.41 14.73
C ALA A 36 23.06 -36.39 14.94
N GLU A 37 23.81 -36.97 14.00
CA GLU A 37 25.25 -36.74 13.96
C GLU A 37 25.45 -35.23 13.92
N SER A 38 26.19 -34.69 14.89
CA SER A 38 26.56 -33.29 14.86
C SER A 38 27.49 -33.10 13.66
N ILE A 39 26.95 -32.52 12.58
CA ILE A 39 27.74 -32.15 11.40
C ILE A 39 28.86 -31.25 11.88
N THR A 40 30.10 -31.72 11.72
CA THR A 40 31.31 -30.97 12.10
C THR A 40 31.93 -30.43 10.84
N TYR A 41 31.92 -29.10 10.69
CA TYR A 41 32.49 -28.45 9.52
C TYR A 41 34.00 -28.22 9.71
N SER A 42 34.78 -28.51 8.66
CA SER A 42 36.19 -28.13 8.57
C SER A 42 36.38 -26.61 8.60
N GLY A 43 37.57 -26.18 9.04
CA GLY A 43 37.95 -24.77 9.08
C GLY A 43 38.21 -24.17 7.70
N VAL A 44 38.09 -22.85 7.58
CA VAL A 44 38.29 -22.11 6.31
C VAL A 44 39.69 -22.33 5.74
N MET A 45 40.72 -22.32 6.60
CA MET A 45 42.11 -22.50 6.18
C MET A 45 42.43 -23.95 5.82
N GLU A 46 41.77 -24.91 6.47
CA GLU A 46 41.94 -26.33 6.16
C GLU A 46 41.40 -26.63 4.77
N ASP A 47 40.26 -26.04 4.42
CA ASP A 47 39.66 -26.22 3.10
C ASP A 47 40.42 -25.49 1.99
N LEU A 48 40.75 -24.20 2.18
CA LEU A 48 41.45 -23.42 1.16
C LEU A 48 42.84 -24.00 0.85
N LYS A 49 43.53 -24.56 1.85
CA LYS A 49 44.85 -25.20 1.66
C LYS A 49 44.78 -26.58 0.98
N LYS A 50 43.60 -27.14 0.72
CA LYS A 50 43.47 -28.34 -0.12
C LYS A 50 43.91 -28.06 -1.56
N ASP A 51 43.72 -26.82 -2.02
CA ASP A 51 44.36 -26.34 -3.24
C ASP A 51 45.80 -25.91 -2.92
N THR A 52 46.77 -26.69 -3.40
CA THR A 52 48.20 -26.41 -3.19
C THR A 52 48.66 -25.11 -3.86
N SER A 53 47.89 -24.57 -4.81
CA SER A 53 48.16 -23.29 -5.45
C SER A 53 47.67 -22.08 -4.64
N PHE A 54 46.82 -22.32 -3.63
CA PHE A 54 46.32 -21.26 -2.74
C PHE A 54 47.46 -20.70 -1.87
N LYS A 55 47.64 -19.39 -1.95
CA LYS A 55 48.66 -18.64 -1.20
C LYS A 55 47.97 -17.57 -0.34
N PRO A 56 47.97 -17.70 1.00
CA PRO A 56 47.37 -16.71 1.90
C PRO A 56 47.92 -15.29 1.70
N GLU A 57 49.16 -15.18 1.23
CA GLU A 57 49.87 -13.91 1.00
C GLU A 57 49.21 -13.07 -0.10
N ASN A 58 48.43 -13.69 -1.01
CA ASN A 58 47.66 -12.99 -2.04
C ASN A 58 46.45 -12.23 -1.47
N TYR A 59 46.12 -12.43 -0.19
CA TYR A 59 44.96 -11.86 0.49
C TYR A 59 45.42 -11.02 1.71
N PRO A 60 46.09 -9.88 1.48
CA PRO A 60 46.67 -9.08 2.56
C PRO A 60 45.58 -8.44 3.45
N THR A 61 45.92 -8.09 4.69
CA THR A 61 45.01 -7.27 5.50
C THR A 61 45.03 -5.83 5.01
N LYS A 62 43.85 -5.22 4.85
CA LYS A 62 43.68 -3.80 4.48
C LYS A 62 42.57 -3.20 5.34
N ALA A 63 42.94 -2.31 6.27
CA ALA A 63 42.03 -1.84 7.31
C ALA A 63 40.84 -1.01 6.79
N ASP A 64 41.03 -0.31 5.66
CA ASP A 64 40.04 0.60 5.07
C ASP A 64 39.34 0.01 3.83
N ASP A 65 39.58 -1.27 3.55
CA ASP A 65 38.88 -2.00 2.50
C ASP A 65 37.81 -2.88 3.16
N TYR A 66 36.57 -2.41 3.04
CA TYR A 66 35.40 -3.03 3.63
C TYR A 66 34.71 -4.02 2.69
N SER A 67 35.32 -4.33 1.54
CA SER A 67 34.75 -5.21 0.52
C SER A 67 34.59 -6.65 0.99
N LEU A 68 33.66 -7.35 0.34
CA LEU A 68 33.52 -8.81 0.41
C LEU A 68 33.88 -9.38 -0.96
N GLN A 69 34.88 -10.26 -1.00
CA GLN A 69 35.38 -10.85 -2.24
C GLN A 69 35.26 -12.37 -2.16
N ILE A 70 34.55 -12.99 -3.10
CA ILE A 70 34.45 -14.45 -3.15
C ILE A 70 35.75 -15.02 -3.71
N ILE A 71 36.35 -15.93 -2.94
CA ILE A 71 37.55 -16.69 -3.32
C ILE A 71 37.13 -17.87 -4.20
N GLN A 72 36.20 -18.69 -3.68
CA GLN A 72 35.70 -19.88 -4.35
C GLN A 72 34.37 -20.34 -3.73
N LEU A 73 33.73 -21.31 -4.40
CA LEU A 73 32.62 -22.08 -3.88
C LEU A 73 33.03 -23.54 -3.67
N ALA A 74 32.32 -24.27 -2.81
CA ALA A 74 32.45 -25.73 -2.71
C ALA A 74 31.10 -26.40 -2.44
N GLU A 75 30.94 -27.62 -2.92
CA GLU A 75 29.78 -28.48 -2.67
C GLU A 75 30.15 -29.53 -1.61
N SER A 76 29.29 -29.71 -0.60
CA SER A 76 29.48 -30.73 0.43
C SER A 76 28.85 -32.07 0.02
N SER A 77 29.26 -33.16 0.68
CA SER A 77 28.61 -34.47 0.54
C SER A 77 27.14 -34.45 0.96
N ASP A 78 26.77 -33.53 1.84
CA ASP A 78 25.41 -33.35 2.36
C ASP A 78 24.56 -32.43 1.47
N LYS A 79 25.01 -32.18 0.23
CA LYS A 79 24.36 -31.33 -0.77
C LYS A 79 24.21 -29.87 -0.34
N GLU A 80 25.19 -29.35 0.39
CA GLU A 80 25.25 -27.95 0.80
C GLU A 80 26.22 -27.17 -0.07
N LEU A 81 25.96 -25.88 -0.26
CA LEU A 81 26.88 -24.96 -0.93
C LEU A 81 27.60 -24.11 0.10
N PHE A 82 28.93 -24.10 0.02
CA PHE A 82 29.81 -23.25 0.82
C PHE A 82 30.39 -22.11 -0.01
N VAL A 83 30.51 -20.94 0.62
CA VAL A 83 31.11 -19.74 0.04
C VAL A 83 32.33 -19.36 0.87
N TYR A 84 33.48 -19.23 0.21
CA TYR A 84 34.72 -18.78 0.83
C TYR A 84 34.95 -17.32 0.47
N VAL A 85 35.07 -16.47 1.47
CA VAL A 85 35.11 -15.02 1.30
C VAL A 85 36.40 -14.47 1.90
N TYR A 86 37.05 -13.59 1.15
CA TYR A 86 38.09 -12.69 1.62
C TYR A 86 37.45 -11.36 2.04
N GLN A 87 37.69 -10.98 3.29
CA GLN A 87 37.29 -9.71 3.86
C GLN A 87 38.54 -8.96 4.31
N PRO A 88 39.03 -7.97 3.52
CA PRO A 88 40.36 -7.38 3.73
C PRO A 88 40.56 -6.76 5.11
N SER A 89 39.52 -6.16 5.70
CA SER A 89 39.53 -5.60 7.05
C SER A 89 39.11 -6.60 8.14
N GLY A 90 39.19 -7.92 7.89
CA GLY A 90 38.69 -8.96 8.81
C GLY A 90 39.28 -8.92 10.21
N LYS A 91 40.55 -8.47 10.33
CA LYS A 91 41.24 -8.31 11.60
C LYS A 91 40.82 -7.08 12.40
N THR A 92 40.36 -6.02 11.73
CA THR A 92 40.04 -4.72 12.35
C THR A 92 38.54 -4.50 12.48
N LYS A 93 37.79 -4.70 11.40
CA LYS A 93 36.34 -4.48 11.32
C LYS A 93 35.54 -5.77 11.42
N ASN A 94 36.06 -6.89 10.91
CA ASN A 94 35.43 -8.20 10.98
C ASN A 94 34.01 -8.22 10.39
N PHE A 95 33.83 -7.61 9.21
CA PHE A 95 32.51 -7.58 8.57
C PHE A 95 32.10 -8.98 8.13
N LYS A 96 30.89 -9.37 8.54
CA LYS A 96 30.32 -10.67 8.18
C LYS A 96 29.33 -10.50 7.04
N ALA A 97 29.42 -11.38 6.05
CA ALA A 97 28.42 -11.45 5.01
C ALA A 97 27.06 -11.90 5.58
N SER A 98 25.98 -11.25 5.15
CA SER A 98 24.60 -11.50 5.58
C SER A 98 23.82 -12.35 4.58
N SER A 99 23.96 -12.05 3.29
CA SER A 99 23.23 -12.74 2.22
C SER A 99 23.98 -12.70 0.89
N ILE A 100 23.51 -13.46 -0.08
CA ILE A 100 24.10 -13.59 -1.42
C ILE A 100 23.01 -13.83 -2.47
N ASN A 101 23.14 -13.22 -3.63
CA ASN A 101 22.25 -13.44 -4.76
C ASN A 101 22.82 -14.52 -5.67
N ILE A 102 22.12 -15.65 -5.78
CA ILE A 102 22.55 -16.79 -6.59
C ILE A 102 21.44 -17.17 -7.56
N SER A 103 21.80 -17.41 -8.81
CA SER A 103 20.99 -18.14 -9.77
C SER A 103 21.61 -19.51 -10.03
N THR A 104 20.78 -20.56 -9.96
CA THR A 104 21.19 -21.93 -10.35
C THR A 104 20.83 -22.26 -11.80
N THR A 105 20.28 -21.28 -12.52
CA THR A 105 19.97 -21.32 -13.95
C THR A 105 20.86 -20.31 -14.68
N ILE A 106 20.96 -20.44 -16.00
CA ILE A 106 21.88 -19.64 -16.83
C ILE A 106 21.18 -19.11 -18.09
N ASN A 107 21.86 -18.19 -18.78
CA ASN A 107 21.41 -17.58 -20.04
C ASN A 107 20.00 -16.96 -19.91
N ASP A 108 19.13 -17.21 -20.87
CA ASP A 108 17.78 -16.64 -20.90
C ASP A 108 16.88 -17.09 -19.74
N SER A 109 17.25 -18.17 -19.04
CA SER A 109 16.50 -18.70 -17.90
C SER A 109 17.01 -18.21 -16.55
N ILE A 110 17.93 -17.25 -16.51
CA ILE A 110 18.53 -16.77 -15.27
C ILE A 110 17.45 -16.25 -14.31
N SER A 111 17.49 -16.74 -13.08
CA SER A 111 16.54 -16.43 -12.01
C SER A 111 17.30 -16.36 -10.70
N TYR A 112 17.49 -15.16 -10.18
CA TYR A 112 18.23 -14.94 -8.95
C TYR A 112 17.33 -15.09 -7.73
N LEU A 113 17.88 -15.65 -6.66
CA LEU A 113 17.27 -15.67 -5.33
C LEU A 113 18.28 -15.13 -4.32
N ASN A 114 17.80 -14.39 -3.31
CA ASN A 114 18.62 -13.97 -2.19
C ASN A 114 18.64 -15.09 -1.13
N TYR A 115 19.83 -15.61 -0.84
CA TYR A 115 20.05 -16.62 0.18
C TYR A 115 20.76 -16.03 1.38
N LYS A 116 20.31 -16.37 2.60
CA LYS A 116 21.01 -15.99 3.83
C LYS A 116 22.30 -16.80 3.99
N LEU A 117 23.33 -16.17 4.51
CA LEU A 117 24.63 -16.80 4.78
C LEU A 117 24.79 -17.10 6.26
N GLU A 118 25.16 -18.34 6.57
CA GLU A 118 25.51 -18.78 7.92
C GLU A 118 27.03 -18.89 8.05
N LEU A 119 27.63 -18.10 8.93
CA LEU A 119 29.06 -18.17 9.19
C LEU A 119 29.40 -19.48 9.89
N LEU A 120 30.22 -20.32 9.25
CA LEU A 120 30.69 -21.58 9.83
C LEU A 120 32.05 -21.41 10.50
N ASN A 121 32.97 -20.68 9.87
CA ASN A 121 34.32 -20.48 10.38
C ASN A 121 34.95 -19.19 9.83
N SER A 122 35.86 -18.60 10.60
CA SER A 122 36.66 -17.44 10.17
C SER A 122 38.09 -17.55 10.70
N ASN A 123 39.06 -17.14 9.91
CA ASN A 123 40.46 -17.06 10.31
C ASN A 123 41.11 -15.81 9.68
N GLY A 124 41.38 -14.79 10.49
CA GLY A 124 41.97 -13.53 10.02
C GLY A 124 41.06 -12.81 9.03
N VAL A 125 41.42 -12.85 7.75
CA VAL A 125 40.67 -12.23 6.63
C VAL A 125 39.83 -13.22 5.83
N PHE A 126 39.85 -14.51 6.21
CA PHE A 126 39.17 -15.58 5.49
C PHE A 126 37.94 -16.03 6.24
N TYR A 127 36.82 -16.19 5.53
CA TYR A 127 35.54 -16.58 6.07
C TYR A 127 34.93 -17.72 5.26
N LYS A 128 34.28 -18.66 5.93
CA LYS A 128 33.54 -19.78 5.34
C LYS A 128 32.09 -19.66 5.74
N TYR A 129 31.21 -19.62 4.75
CA TYR A 129 29.77 -19.54 4.95
C TYR A 129 29.07 -20.75 4.34
N LYS A 130 27.95 -21.16 4.95
CA LYS A 130 26.94 -22.03 4.35
C LYS A 130 25.82 -21.17 3.75
N VAL A 131 25.40 -21.51 2.53
CA VAL A 131 24.23 -20.90 1.89
C VAL A 131 22.97 -21.57 2.42
N LYS A 132 22.19 -20.87 3.24
CA LYS A 132 20.98 -21.44 3.85
C LYS A 132 19.88 -21.59 2.82
N GLY A 133 19.20 -22.75 2.83
CA GLY A 133 18.04 -23.00 1.98
C GLY A 133 18.37 -23.32 0.52
N LEU A 134 19.65 -23.49 0.16
CA LEU A 134 20.08 -23.98 -1.13
C LEU A 134 20.54 -25.43 -1.01
N THR A 135 19.94 -26.32 -1.80
CA THR A 135 20.36 -27.72 -1.91
C THR A 135 21.03 -27.95 -3.26
N VAL A 136 22.24 -28.49 -3.24
CA VAL A 136 22.99 -28.87 -4.45
C VAL A 136 22.23 -29.96 -5.21
N LYS A 137 22.00 -29.73 -6.50
CA LYS A 137 21.22 -30.66 -7.35
C LYS A 137 22.06 -31.85 -7.80
N ASP A 138 21.41 -33.00 -8.00
CA ASP A 138 21.99 -34.22 -8.56
C ASP A 138 22.13 -34.17 -10.10
N GLU A 139 22.51 -33.01 -10.65
CA GLU A 139 22.75 -32.86 -12.08
C GLU A 139 24.18 -33.34 -12.43
N SER A 140 24.58 -33.39 -13.71
CA SER A 140 25.97 -33.71 -14.09
C SER A 140 26.86 -32.47 -14.19
N VAL A 141 26.26 -31.32 -14.50
CA VAL A 141 26.86 -30.00 -14.43
C VAL A 141 25.92 -29.09 -13.63
N ARG A 142 26.44 -28.36 -12.65
CA ARG A 142 25.68 -27.38 -11.84
C ARG A 142 26.25 -26.00 -12.06
N TYR A 143 25.38 -25.01 -12.13
CA TYR A 143 25.77 -23.62 -12.34
C TYR A 143 25.39 -22.77 -11.14
N TYR A 144 26.24 -21.82 -10.81
CA TYR A 144 26.00 -20.81 -9.79
C TYR A 144 26.42 -19.45 -10.35
N ALA A 145 25.48 -18.71 -10.91
CA ALA A 145 25.67 -17.33 -11.29
C ALA A 145 25.44 -16.44 -10.06
N ILE A 146 26.40 -15.59 -9.73
CA ILE A 146 26.38 -14.75 -8.53
C ILE A 146 26.53 -13.30 -8.96
N SER A 147 25.49 -12.50 -8.71
CA SER A 147 25.53 -11.08 -8.99
C SER A 147 26.21 -10.33 -7.83
N SER A 148 25.70 -10.50 -6.61
CA SER A 148 26.15 -9.73 -5.44
C SER A 148 26.19 -10.55 -4.16
N ILE A 149 27.05 -10.11 -3.25
CA ILE A 149 27.13 -10.56 -1.84
C ILE A 149 26.94 -9.34 -0.93
N TYR A 150 26.32 -9.54 0.23
CA TYR A 150 25.87 -8.47 1.10
C TYR A 150 26.52 -8.54 2.48
N ARG A 151 26.69 -7.37 3.11
CA ARG A 151 26.92 -7.24 4.56
C ARG A 151 25.88 -6.32 5.18
N PRO A 152 25.64 -6.39 6.50
CA PRO A 152 24.87 -5.38 7.21
C PRO A 152 25.46 -3.98 7.02
N PHE A 153 24.57 -2.98 7.00
CA PHE A 153 24.93 -1.56 7.02
C PHE A 153 25.69 -1.22 8.32
N ASP A 154 26.70 -0.35 8.20
CA ASP A 154 27.48 0.17 9.32
C ASP A 154 27.55 1.71 9.23
N GLU A 155 26.93 2.40 10.18
CA GLU A 155 26.83 3.86 10.20
C GLU A 155 28.16 4.59 10.29
N SER A 156 29.24 3.91 10.70
CA SER A 156 30.57 4.52 10.82
C SER A 156 31.27 4.68 9.46
N ILE A 157 30.83 3.96 8.43
CA ILE A 157 31.47 3.93 7.11
C ILE A 157 30.50 4.11 5.95
N ASP A 158 29.22 3.78 6.14
CA ASP A 158 28.21 3.80 5.10
C ASP A 158 27.35 5.06 5.15
N LYS A 159 26.80 5.43 4.00
CA LYS A 159 25.89 6.57 3.88
C LYS A 159 24.46 6.07 3.72
N GLN A 160 23.56 6.68 4.48
CA GLN A 160 22.14 6.39 4.38
C GLN A 160 21.53 6.93 3.09
N ALA A 161 20.43 6.32 2.67
CA ALA A 161 19.59 6.84 1.58
C ALA A 161 18.83 8.12 2.01
N SER A 162 18.41 8.91 1.02
CA SER A 162 17.55 10.09 1.20
C SER A 162 16.06 9.70 1.30
N GLY A 163 15.17 10.69 1.42
CA GLY A 163 13.72 10.48 1.35
C GLY A 163 13.11 9.68 2.49
N GLY A 164 13.77 9.62 3.66
CA GLY A 164 13.31 8.80 4.78
C GLY A 164 13.57 7.29 4.60
N ASN A 165 14.34 6.90 3.57
CA ASN A 165 14.69 5.50 3.33
C ASN A 165 15.89 5.07 4.15
N THR A 166 15.94 3.78 4.47
CA THR A 166 17.01 3.17 5.26
C THR A 166 17.68 2.05 4.49
N VAL A 167 19.00 2.10 4.34
CA VAL A 167 19.80 1.00 3.82
C VAL A 167 20.07 0.01 4.96
N THR A 168 19.75 -1.26 4.74
CA THR A 168 19.89 -2.31 5.77
C THR A 168 21.05 -3.26 5.48
N GLU A 169 21.31 -3.53 4.20
CA GLU A 169 22.46 -4.31 3.75
C GLU A 169 23.13 -3.62 2.55
N VAL A 170 24.46 -3.53 2.60
CA VAL A 170 25.31 -3.00 1.53
C VAL A 170 25.82 -4.15 0.67
N ASN A 171 25.73 -3.98 -0.64
CA ASN A 171 26.13 -4.98 -1.64
C ASN A 171 27.57 -4.78 -2.12
N TYR A 172 28.20 -5.88 -2.51
CA TYR A 172 29.44 -5.92 -3.29
C TYR A 172 29.23 -6.77 -4.53
N ALA A 173 29.69 -6.26 -5.67
CA ALA A 173 29.58 -6.95 -6.95
C ALA A 173 30.51 -8.18 -6.98
N VAL A 174 29.96 -9.30 -7.42
CA VAL A 174 30.69 -10.55 -7.62
C VAL A 174 30.87 -10.81 -9.11
N ASN A 175 29.79 -10.67 -9.89
CA ASN A 175 29.80 -10.77 -11.36
C ASN A 175 30.46 -12.05 -11.90
N LYS A 176 30.23 -13.20 -11.24
CA LYS A 176 30.86 -14.48 -11.62
C LYS A 176 29.85 -15.59 -11.76
N GLN A 177 30.10 -16.48 -12.70
CA GLN A 177 29.40 -17.74 -12.84
C GLN A 177 30.37 -18.90 -12.64
N TYR A 178 30.01 -19.78 -11.71
CA TYR A 178 30.74 -21.01 -11.45
C TYR A 178 30.01 -22.18 -12.10
N ALA A 179 30.75 -23.06 -12.76
CA ALA A 179 30.23 -24.32 -13.31
C ALA A 179 30.97 -25.49 -12.67
N PHE A 180 30.25 -26.30 -11.90
CA PHE A 180 30.75 -27.50 -11.26
C PHE A 180 30.40 -28.70 -12.14
N GLY A 181 31.35 -29.59 -12.35
CA GLY A 181 31.24 -30.71 -13.28
C GLY A 181 32.30 -31.77 -13.02
N SER A 182 32.35 -32.74 -13.92
CA SER A 182 33.45 -33.70 -14.00
C SER A 182 33.93 -33.82 -15.43
N ILE A 183 35.24 -33.75 -15.64
CA ILE A 183 35.88 -34.02 -16.93
C ILE A 183 36.71 -35.29 -16.76
N ASN A 184 36.43 -36.33 -17.56
CA ASN A 184 37.10 -37.63 -17.48
C ASN A 184 37.09 -38.26 -16.07
N GLY A 185 35.95 -38.13 -15.36
CA GLY A 185 35.77 -38.66 -14.01
C GLY A 185 36.47 -37.87 -12.89
N LYS A 186 37.16 -36.78 -13.21
CA LYS A 186 37.76 -35.87 -12.21
C LYS A 186 36.90 -34.63 -12.01
N PRO A 187 36.72 -34.15 -10.77
CA PRO A 187 36.02 -32.90 -10.51
C PRO A 187 36.65 -31.75 -11.28
N TYR A 188 35.78 -30.91 -11.84
CA TYR A 188 36.17 -29.73 -12.59
C TYR A 188 35.28 -28.56 -12.17
N VAL A 189 35.91 -27.41 -11.95
CA VAL A 189 35.22 -26.16 -11.67
C VAL A 189 35.72 -25.13 -12.68
N ASN A 190 34.79 -24.51 -13.41
CA ASN A 190 35.07 -23.34 -14.24
C ASN A 190 34.50 -22.09 -13.57
N CYS A 191 35.18 -20.96 -13.70
CA CYS A 191 34.70 -19.66 -13.25
C CYS A 191 34.88 -18.65 -14.39
N VAL A 192 33.79 -18.01 -14.78
CA VAL A 192 33.78 -16.98 -15.83
C VAL A 192 33.14 -15.71 -15.29
N ASP A 193 33.58 -14.57 -15.80
CA ASP A 193 32.93 -13.29 -15.52
C ASP A 193 31.62 -13.19 -16.30
N ILE A 194 30.59 -12.61 -15.68
CA ILE A 194 29.28 -12.37 -16.28
C ILE A 194 28.94 -10.88 -16.21
N GLU A 195 28.14 -10.44 -17.16
CA GLU A 195 27.64 -9.07 -17.20
C GLU A 195 26.52 -8.87 -16.16
N THR A 196 26.53 -7.71 -15.51
CA THR A 196 25.49 -7.27 -14.57
C THR A 196 25.14 -5.81 -14.83
N ILE A 197 24.05 -5.36 -14.22
CA ILE A 197 23.60 -3.96 -14.25
C ILE A 197 23.57 -3.40 -12.82
N VAL A 198 24.00 -2.16 -12.63
CA VAL A 198 24.10 -1.51 -11.33
C VAL A 198 22.97 -0.51 -11.16
N VAL A 199 22.28 -0.56 -10.02
CA VAL A 199 21.34 0.50 -9.62
C VAL A 199 22.13 1.67 -9.06
N THR A 200 22.00 2.85 -9.68
CA THR A 200 22.80 4.04 -9.34
C THR A 200 22.06 5.01 -8.41
N ASP A 201 20.74 4.98 -8.42
CA ASP A 201 19.88 5.81 -7.59
C ASP A 201 18.54 5.08 -7.39
N LYS A 202 18.00 5.14 -6.16
CA LYS A 202 16.88 4.30 -5.72
C LYS A 202 16.03 4.97 -4.65
N PHE A 203 14.73 4.91 -4.85
CA PHE A 203 13.74 5.34 -3.87
C PHE A 203 12.67 4.25 -3.70
N VAL A 204 12.45 3.81 -2.46
CA VAL A 204 11.43 2.82 -2.09
C VAL A 204 10.31 3.55 -1.38
N GLY A 205 9.07 3.29 -1.75
CA GLY A 205 7.91 3.92 -1.14
C GLY A 205 6.64 3.13 -1.41
N PHE A 206 5.50 3.68 -1.01
CA PHE A 206 4.21 3.12 -1.34
C PHE A 206 3.17 4.21 -1.54
N VAL A 207 2.16 3.91 -2.36
CA VAL A 207 1.00 4.78 -2.57
C VAL A 207 -0.19 4.15 -1.86
N ARG A 208 -0.90 4.93 -1.04
CA ARG A 208 -2.09 4.48 -0.31
C ARG A 208 -3.36 4.85 -1.09
N TYR A 209 -4.14 3.83 -1.42
CA TYR A 209 -5.46 3.95 -2.02
C TYR A 209 -6.54 3.67 -0.98
N LYS A 210 -7.21 4.71 -0.49
CA LYS A 210 -8.26 4.59 0.52
C LYS A 210 -9.50 3.88 -0.04
N ASP A 211 -10.12 3.08 0.82
CA ASP A 211 -11.46 2.55 0.60
C ASP A 211 -12.50 3.68 0.49
N GLY A 212 -13.70 3.31 0.04
CA GLY A 212 -14.87 4.18 0.16
C GLY A 212 -15.32 4.36 1.61
N PHE A 213 -16.48 4.98 1.79
CA PHE A 213 -17.05 5.23 3.11
C PHE A 213 -17.34 3.92 3.87
N LYS A 214 -16.75 3.81 5.06
CA LYS A 214 -16.91 2.74 6.05
C LYS A 214 -16.85 3.33 7.47
N LEU A 215 -17.27 2.55 8.48
CA LEU A 215 -17.17 2.93 9.91
C LEU A 215 -15.74 2.86 10.46
N TYR A 216 -14.78 2.41 9.66
CA TYR A 216 -13.35 2.38 9.91
C TYR A 216 -12.62 2.74 8.62
N VAL A 217 -11.37 3.21 8.70
CA VAL A 217 -10.55 3.50 7.52
C VAL A 217 -9.91 2.20 7.04
N GLY A 218 -10.21 1.79 5.81
CA GLY A 218 -9.47 0.75 5.11
C GLY A 218 -8.72 1.36 3.92
N ALA A 219 -7.59 0.77 3.54
CA ALA A 219 -6.87 1.16 2.33
C ALA A 219 -6.03 0.00 1.79
N CYS A 220 -5.60 0.14 0.54
CA CYS A 220 -4.59 -0.69 -0.09
C CYS A 220 -3.32 0.13 -0.33
N ASP A 221 -2.21 -0.33 0.21
CA ASP A 221 -0.89 0.23 -0.01
C ASP A 221 -0.22 -0.51 -1.18
N SER A 222 0.07 0.21 -2.26
CA SER A 222 0.82 -0.30 -3.42
C SER A 222 2.28 0.10 -3.30
N HIS A 223 3.13 -0.86 -2.98
CA HIS A 223 4.57 -0.69 -2.76
C HIS A 223 5.33 -0.64 -4.07
N PHE A 224 6.29 0.28 -4.16
CA PHE A 224 7.07 0.50 -5.35
C PHE A 224 8.55 0.75 -5.05
N VAL A 225 9.39 0.48 -6.06
CA VAL A 225 10.78 0.94 -6.12
C VAL A 225 10.99 1.72 -7.40
N ALA A 226 11.42 2.97 -7.26
CA ALA A 226 11.83 3.84 -8.35
C ALA A 226 13.35 3.87 -8.45
N PHE A 227 13.91 3.77 -9.66
CA PHE A 227 15.36 3.63 -9.81
C PHE A 227 15.93 4.19 -11.12
N ASN A 228 17.25 4.35 -11.10
CA ASN A 228 18.14 4.53 -12.26
C ASN A 228 19.20 3.44 -12.30
N SER A 229 19.77 3.22 -13.47
CA SER A 229 20.85 2.25 -13.70
C SER A 229 22.05 2.88 -14.38
N ASP A 230 23.20 2.21 -14.28
CA ASP A 230 24.44 2.54 -14.98
C ASP A 230 24.36 2.29 -16.50
N ARG A 231 23.30 1.63 -16.96
CA ARG A 231 22.99 1.39 -18.38
C ARG A 231 21.70 2.08 -18.79
N PRO A 232 21.64 2.61 -20.03
CA PRO A 232 20.39 3.04 -20.61
C PRO A 232 19.43 1.85 -20.76
N ILE A 233 18.15 2.13 -20.59
CA ILE A 233 17.06 1.16 -20.78
C ILE A 233 16.01 1.86 -21.63
N ASP A 234 15.87 1.45 -22.88
CA ASP A 234 14.85 1.96 -23.80
C ASP A 234 13.49 1.33 -23.49
N LYS A 235 13.48 0.02 -23.21
CA LYS A 235 12.29 -0.73 -22.79
C LYS A 235 12.62 -1.69 -21.67
N LEU A 236 11.94 -1.56 -20.53
CA LEU A 236 12.01 -2.52 -19.45
C LEU A 236 10.91 -3.57 -19.61
N LEU A 237 11.29 -4.84 -19.80
CA LEU A 237 10.38 -5.94 -20.15
C LEU A 237 9.97 -6.74 -18.92
N GLU A 238 10.94 -7.14 -18.11
CA GLU A 238 10.72 -7.95 -16.91
C GLU A 238 11.64 -7.48 -15.78
N ALA A 239 11.19 -7.64 -14.54
CA ALA A 239 12.00 -7.35 -13.35
C ALA A 239 11.66 -8.29 -12.20
N ASP A 240 12.68 -8.73 -11.47
CA ASP A 240 12.50 -9.54 -10.26
C ASP A 240 12.90 -8.71 -9.05
N VAL A 241 12.02 -8.60 -8.05
CA VAL A 241 12.22 -7.77 -6.85
C VAL A 241 12.09 -8.63 -5.60
N TYR A 242 13.16 -8.69 -4.80
CA TYR A 242 13.11 -9.25 -3.45
C TYR A 242 12.69 -8.19 -2.45
N TYR A 243 11.91 -8.61 -1.46
CA TYR A 243 11.50 -7.78 -0.34
C TYR A 243 11.12 -8.65 0.85
N THR A 244 10.94 -8.03 2.01
CA THR A 244 10.47 -8.69 3.23
C THR A 244 9.16 -8.06 3.68
N THR A 245 8.30 -8.88 4.27
CA THR A 245 7.01 -8.46 4.83
C THR A 245 6.91 -8.86 6.29
N GLN A 246 6.34 -7.99 7.12
CA GLN A 246 6.05 -8.27 8.53
C GLN A 246 4.72 -7.59 8.91
N SER A 247 3.80 -8.32 9.53
CA SER A 247 2.56 -7.71 10.05
C SER A 247 2.87 -6.85 11.28
N TYR A 248 2.19 -5.72 11.39
CA TYR A 248 2.27 -4.82 12.53
C TYR A 248 0.87 -4.43 12.98
N ASP A 249 0.62 -4.59 14.27
CA ASP A 249 -0.60 -4.17 14.92
C ASP A 249 -0.27 -3.23 16.08
N TRP A 250 -0.95 -2.09 16.11
CA TRP A 250 -0.86 -1.09 17.16
C TRP A 250 -2.23 -0.83 17.76
N SER A 251 -2.27 -0.63 19.08
CA SER A 251 -3.49 -0.24 19.78
C SER A 251 -3.19 0.69 20.94
N SER A 252 -4.07 1.66 21.15
CA SER A 252 -4.07 2.55 22.31
C SER A 252 -5.45 2.55 22.92
N VAL A 253 -5.52 2.14 24.19
CA VAL A 253 -6.78 2.06 24.94
C VAL A 253 -6.63 2.87 26.22
N PRO A 254 -7.49 3.87 26.47
CA PRO A 254 -7.43 4.64 27.71
C PRO A 254 -7.47 3.75 28.95
N PHE A 255 -6.64 4.09 29.95
CA PHE A 255 -6.47 3.33 31.21
C PHE A 255 -5.84 1.93 31.09
N VAL A 256 -5.62 1.41 29.86
CA VAL A 256 -4.90 0.14 29.63
C VAL A 256 -3.49 0.40 29.10
N GLY A 257 -3.32 1.39 28.22
CA GLY A 257 -2.04 1.77 27.64
C GLY A 257 -1.90 1.46 26.15
N VAL A 258 -0.66 1.51 25.66
CA VAL A 258 -0.29 1.24 24.27
C VAL A 258 0.24 -0.19 24.15
N LYS A 259 -0.17 -0.91 23.10
CA LYS A 259 0.35 -2.23 22.76
C LYS A 259 0.73 -2.27 21.30
N GLU A 260 1.95 -2.74 21.04
CA GLU A 260 2.47 -3.02 19.70
C GLU A 260 2.70 -4.53 19.56
N THR A 261 2.44 -5.08 18.38
CA THR A 261 2.69 -6.50 18.09
C THR A 261 3.25 -6.62 16.68
N PHE A 262 4.36 -7.36 16.58
CA PHE A 262 5.04 -7.64 15.32
C PHE A 262 4.90 -9.14 15.03
N GLY A 263 4.49 -9.45 13.81
CA GLY A 263 4.46 -10.84 13.32
C GLY A 263 5.84 -11.34 12.91
N ASP A 264 5.86 -12.53 12.31
CA ASP A 264 7.09 -13.09 11.74
C ASP A 264 7.48 -12.35 10.45
N LYS A 265 8.78 -12.05 10.33
CA LYS A 265 9.35 -11.49 9.10
C LYS A 265 9.47 -12.59 8.05
N THR A 266 8.97 -12.32 6.85
CA THR A 266 8.94 -13.29 5.75
C THR A 266 9.56 -12.71 4.49
N ASP A 267 10.41 -13.50 3.84
CA ASP A 267 11.06 -13.16 2.58
C ASP A 267 10.11 -13.42 1.40
N LYS A 268 10.07 -12.49 0.45
CA LYS A 268 9.18 -12.52 -0.73
C LYS A 268 9.96 -12.15 -1.99
N CYS A 269 9.45 -12.60 -3.13
CA CYS A 269 9.94 -12.23 -4.45
C CYS A 269 8.74 -11.93 -5.36
N ALA A 270 8.79 -10.80 -6.06
CA ALA A 270 7.83 -10.41 -7.08
C ALA A 270 8.47 -10.51 -8.46
N TYR A 271 7.78 -11.20 -9.38
CA TYR A 271 8.18 -11.34 -10.78
C TYR A 271 7.26 -10.47 -11.62
N LEU A 272 7.82 -9.43 -12.23
CA LEU A 272 7.05 -8.37 -12.88
C LEU A 272 7.26 -8.44 -14.39
N LYS A 273 6.17 -8.29 -15.15
CA LYS A 273 6.23 -8.08 -16.60
C LYS A 273 5.62 -6.73 -16.96
N TYR A 274 6.12 -6.11 -18.03
CA TYR A 274 5.59 -4.84 -18.52
C TYR A 274 4.12 -4.91 -18.97
N THR A 275 3.62 -6.11 -19.28
CA THR A 275 2.23 -6.37 -19.64
C THR A 275 1.30 -6.51 -18.43
N ASP A 276 1.87 -6.71 -17.24
CA ASP A 276 1.08 -7.02 -16.05
C ASP A 276 0.41 -5.76 -15.50
N LYS A 277 -0.87 -5.90 -15.19
CA LYS A 277 -1.71 -4.84 -14.65
C LYS A 277 -2.36 -5.29 -13.37
N VAL A 278 -2.54 -4.34 -12.47
CA VAL A 278 -3.28 -4.55 -11.23
C VAL A 278 -4.56 -3.74 -11.30
N GLU A 279 -5.63 -4.35 -10.83
CA GLU A 279 -6.90 -3.71 -10.60
C GLU A 279 -7.30 -3.94 -9.14
N HIS A 280 -7.44 -2.85 -8.39
CA HIS A 280 -7.87 -2.88 -7.01
C HIS A 280 -9.18 -2.10 -6.89
N THR A 281 -10.22 -2.75 -6.36
CA THR A 281 -11.47 -2.08 -6.01
C THR A 281 -11.55 -2.00 -4.49
N GLY A 282 -11.60 -0.77 -3.97
CA GLY A 282 -11.74 -0.55 -2.54
C GLY A 282 -13.07 -1.10 -2.02
N GLY A 283 -13.18 -1.31 -0.72
CA GLY A 283 -14.44 -1.68 -0.08
C GLY A 283 -15.27 -0.45 0.33
N GLY A 284 -16.54 -0.67 0.71
CA GLY A 284 -17.39 0.39 1.28
C GLY A 284 -18.22 1.14 0.24
N LEU A 285 -19.02 2.11 0.69
CA LEU A 285 -19.86 2.91 -0.21
C LEU A 285 -19.00 3.91 -0.99
N PHE A 286 -19.25 4.05 -2.28
CA PHE A 286 -18.50 4.97 -3.16
C PHE A 286 -17.01 4.63 -3.29
N ALA A 287 -16.64 3.36 -3.09
CA ALA A 287 -15.26 2.93 -3.23
C ALA A 287 -14.79 3.02 -4.69
N GLY A 288 -13.57 3.52 -4.88
CA GLY A 288 -12.97 3.61 -6.19
C GLY A 288 -12.37 2.31 -6.68
N THR A 289 -12.32 2.17 -8.00
CA THR A 289 -11.49 1.16 -8.67
C THR A 289 -10.24 1.85 -9.20
N TYR A 290 -9.08 1.35 -8.78
CA TYR A 290 -7.77 1.85 -9.13
C TYR A 290 -7.07 0.82 -10.02
N LYS A 291 -6.50 1.29 -11.14
CA LYS A 291 -5.67 0.47 -12.02
C LYS A 291 -4.28 1.07 -12.16
N TRP A 292 -3.28 0.21 -12.29
CA TRP A 292 -1.90 0.59 -12.59
C TRP A 292 -1.16 -0.56 -13.27
N ASP A 293 -0.09 -0.24 -13.98
CA ASP A 293 0.82 -1.22 -14.57
C ASP A 293 1.94 -1.55 -13.57
N ARG A 294 2.49 -2.77 -13.63
CA ARG A 294 3.57 -3.21 -12.74
C ARG A 294 4.90 -2.51 -13.03
N ILE A 295 5.18 -2.22 -14.30
CA ILE A 295 6.39 -1.54 -14.77
C ILE A 295 5.97 -0.27 -15.48
N GLN A 296 6.48 0.88 -15.03
CA GLN A 296 6.12 2.19 -15.58
C GLN A 296 7.36 3.06 -15.71
N THR A 297 7.34 3.99 -16.67
CA THR A 297 8.28 5.12 -16.63
C THR A 297 7.89 6.05 -15.48
N ILE A 298 8.86 6.83 -14.99
CA ILE A 298 8.61 7.80 -13.92
C ILE A 298 7.49 8.78 -14.27
N ASP A 299 7.45 9.24 -15.53
CA ASP A 299 6.48 10.23 -15.99
C ASP A 299 5.07 9.64 -16.04
N ALA A 300 4.95 8.38 -16.48
CA ALA A 300 3.68 7.66 -16.50
C ALA A 300 3.18 7.40 -15.07
N PHE A 301 4.07 7.07 -14.14
CA PHE A 301 3.74 6.91 -12.72
C PHE A 301 3.25 8.23 -12.11
N ILE A 302 4.02 9.32 -12.22
CA ILE A 302 3.66 10.63 -11.64
C ILE A 302 2.33 11.13 -12.22
N LYS A 303 2.16 11.05 -13.55
CA LYS A 303 0.91 11.44 -14.21
C LYS A 303 -0.25 10.54 -13.78
N GLY A 304 0.00 9.25 -13.62
CA GLY A 304 -0.97 8.27 -13.16
C GLY A 304 -1.44 8.51 -11.74
N GLU A 305 -0.60 9.03 -10.85
CA GLU A 305 -0.96 9.24 -9.44
C GLU A 305 -1.63 10.55 -9.13
N ASN A 306 -1.60 11.53 -10.03
CA ASN A 306 -2.42 12.73 -9.94
C ASN A 306 -3.85 12.43 -10.40
N ARG A 307 -4.70 11.94 -9.48
CA ARG A 307 -6.06 11.50 -9.77
C ARG A 307 -7.07 12.36 -9.04
N GLU A 308 -8.14 12.72 -9.74
CA GLU A 308 -9.36 13.26 -9.14
C GLU A 308 -10.56 12.48 -9.67
N ASN A 309 -11.33 11.86 -8.79
CA ASN A 309 -12.56 11.17 -9.12
C ASN A 309 -13.73 11.81 -8.38
N ILE A 310 -14.87 12.00 -9.05
CA ILE A 310 -16.11 12.52 -8.45
C ILE A 310 -17.19 11.46 -8.59
N TYR A 311 -17.73 10.99 -7.46
CA TYR A 311 -18.85 10.06 -7.40
C TYR A 311 -20.14 10.83 -7.16
N HIS A 312 -21.09 10.70 -8.08
CA HIS A 312 -22.39 11.39 -8.00
C HIS A 312 -23.43 10.53 -7.29
N GLY A 313 -23.87 10.96 -6.11
CA GLY A 313 -25.00 10.41 -5.39
C GLY A 313 -26.33 11.11 -5.73
N ALA A 314 -27.42 10.71 -5.08
CA ALA A 314 -28.74 11.32 -5.34
C ALA A 314 -28.81 12.81 -4.95
N VAL A 315 -28.10 13.19 -3.88
CA VAL A 315 -28.05 14.56 -3.33
C VAL A 315 -26.65 15.04 -2.96
N LEU A 316 -25.67 14.15 -2.88
CA LEU A 316 -24.29 14.45 -2.51
C LEU A 316 -23.35 14.00 -3.63
N ASP A 317 -22.29 14.76 -3.86
CA ASP A 317 -21.12 14.34 -4.65
C ASP A 317 -19.96 14.08 -3.68
N VAL A 318 -19.20 13.02 -3.94
CA VAL A 318 -17.97 12.69 -3.19
C VAL A 318 -16.79 12.81 -4.14
N LYS A 319 -15.93 13.80 -3.93
CA LYS A 319 -14.66 13.94 -4.64
C LYS A 319 -13.57 13.24 -3.86
N THR A 320 -12.87 12.30 -4.49
CA THR A 320 -11.65 11.69 -3.97
C THR A 320 -10.48 12.14 -4.83
N SER A 321 -9.50 12.80 -4.25
CA SER A 321 -8.23 13.14 -4.92
C SER A 321 -7.08 12.33 -4.34
N SER A 322 -6.08 12.06 -5.16
CA SER A 322 -4.79 11.52 -4.77
C SER A 322 -3.71 12.29 -5.51
N LYS A 323 -2.65 12.69 -4.80
CA LYS A 323 -1.49 13.35 -5.39
C LYS A 323 -0.24 12.93 -4.63
N LEU A 324 0.87 12.73 -5.34
CA LEU A 324 2.17 12.50 -4.71
C LEU A 324 2.57 13.72 -3.87
N THR A 325 3.20 13.49 -2.72
CA THR A 325 3.71 14.57 -1.87
C THR A 325 4.91 15.26 -2.51
N ASP A 326 5.22 16.48 -2.09
CA ASP A 326 6.34 17.24 -2.64
C ASP A 326 7.70 16.56 -2.30
N GLU A 327 7.79 15.89 -1.15
CA GLU A 327 8.95 15.08 -0.77
C GLU A 327 9.12 13.89 -1.72
N ALA A 328 8.03 13.16 -1.99
CA ALA A 328 8.06 12.04 -2.93
C ALA A 328 8.42 12.51 -4.34
N LEU A 329 7.85 13.61 -4.82
CA LEU A 329 8.18 14.18 -6.12
C LEU A 329 9.66 14.59 -6.23
N THR A 330 10.24 15.09 -5.13
CA THR A 330 11.67 15.43 -5.07
C THR A 330 12.55 14.20 -5.22
N GLU A 331 12.23 13.10 -4.51
CA GLU A 331 12.98 11.85 -4.58
C GLU A 331 12.78 11.11 -5.93
N LEU A 332 11.62 11.26 -6.56
CA LEU A 332 11.33 10.70 -7.88
C LEU A 332 11.98 11.48 -9.03
N LYS A 333 12.38 12.73 -8.79
CA LYS A 333 12.94 13.62 -9.81
C LYS A 333 14.21 13.00 -10.42
N GLY A 334 14.20 12.85 -11.74
CA GLY A 334 15.35 12.34 -12.50
C GLY A 334 15.49 10.82 -12.51
N LYS A 335 14.65 10.07 -11.78
CA LYS A 335 14.56 8.61 -11.91
C LYS A 335 13.90 8.23 -13.22
N LYS A 336 14.12 7.01 -13.73
CA LYS A 336 13.62 6.58 -15.05
C LYS A 336 12.48 5.59 -14.94
N TRP A 337 12.59 4.63 -14.04
CA TRP A 337 11.67 3.49 -13.96
C TRP A 337 11.07 3.35 -12.57
N VAL A 338 9.84 2.86 -12.52
CA VAL A 338 9.12 2.49 -11.30
C VAL A 338 8.61 1.05 -11.45
N LEU A 339 8.87 0.24 -10.42
CA LEU A 339 8.39 -1.13 -10.29
C LEU A 339 7.41 -1.20 -9.11
N ARG A 340 6.14 -1.46 -9.38
CA ARG A 340 5.11 -1.68 -8.34
C ARG A 340 5.03 -3.16 -8.02
N PHE A 341 5.58 -3.58 -6.89
CA PHE A 341 5.89 -4.99 -6.66
C PHE A 341 4.97 -5.72 -5.68
N ALA A 342 4.21 -5.00 -4.84
CA ALA A 342 3.33 -5.61 -3.85
C ALA A 342 2.15 -4.71 -3.47
N GLU A 343 1.05 -5.35 -3.05
CA GLU A 343 -0.12 -4.70 -2.47
C GLU A 343 -0.36 -5.25 -1.07
N THR A 344 -0.52 -4.36 -0.09
CA THR A 344 -0.80 -4.74 1.31
C THR A 344 -2.00 -3.99 1.84
N SER A 345 -2.74 -4.59 2.77
CA SER A 345 -3.87 -3.95 3.42
C SER A 345 -3.41 -2.99 4.53
N TYR A 346 -4.14 -1.90 4.68
CA TYR A 346 -4.05 -0.97 5.79
C TYR A 346 -5.43 -0.82 6.44
N SER A 347 -5.48 -0.76 7.77
CA SER A 347 -6.70 -0.53 8.53
C SER A 347 -6.43 0.36 9.72
N LEU A 348 -7.27 1.37 9.92
CA LEU A 348 -7.29 2.24 11.09
C LEU A 348 -8.73 2.37 11.59
N SER A 349 -8.94 2.07 12.86
CA SER A 349 -10.26 2.16 13.51
C SER A 349 -10.15 2.87 14.85
N GLY A 350 -11.22 3.58 15.21
CA GLY A 350 -11.31 4.29 16.47
C GLY A 350 -12.72 4.19 17.06
N TYR A 351 -12.82 4.06 18.37
CA TYR A 351 -14.08 4.01 19.10
C TYR A 351 -14.22 5.30 19.91
N SER A 352 -15.06 6.21 19.45
CA SER A 352 -15.28 7.53 20.10
C SER A 352 -15.81 7.40 21.53
N THR A 353 -16.56 6.35 21.83
CA THR A 353 -17.13 6.08 23.17
C THR A 353 -16.08 5.70 24.20
N THR A 354 -15.01 5.00 23.79
CA THR A 354 -13.94 4.54 24.69
C THR A 354 -12.64 5.30 24.50
N GLY A 355 -12.52 6.13 23.46
CA GLY A 355 -11.28 6.80 23.06
C GLY A 355 -10.20 5.85 22.53
N SER A 356 -10.55 4.61 22.21
CA SER A 356 -9.60 3.58 21.78
C SER A 356 -9.27 3.71 20.29
N THR A 357 -8.01 3.51 19.91
CA THR A 357 -7.55 3.51 18.50
C THR A 357 -6.78 2.23 18.21
N PHE A 358 -7.02 1.64 17.04
CA PHE A 358 -6.37 0.42 16.56
C PHE A 358 -5.91 0.62 15.13
N GLU A 359 -4.66 0.27 14.85
CA GLU A 359 -4.05 0.36 13.54
C GLU A 359 -3.39 -0.98 13.19
N SER A 360 -3.55 -1.42 11.95
CA SER A 360 -2.96 -2.65 11.44
C SER A 360 -2.48 -2.46 10.00
N TYR A 361 -1.23 -2.82 9.73
CA TYR A 361 -0.64 -2.76 8.40
C TYR A 361 0.53 -3.72 8.23
N THR A 362 1.02 -3.83 7.01
CA THR A 362 2.21 -4.65 6.69
C THR A 362 3.42 -3.76 6.48
N LEU A 363 4.46 -3.97 7.27
CA LEU A 363 5.78 -3.40 7.06
C LEU A 363 6.43 -4.10 5.87
N VAL A 364 6.89 -3.31 4.90
CA VAL A 364 7.64 -3.79 3.73
C VAL A 364 9.04 -3.19 3.77
N GLY A 365 10.07 -4.03 3.71
CA GLY A 365 11.45 -3.59 3.81
C GLY A 365 12.43 -4.53 3.12
N ASP A 366 13.72 -4.21 3.23
CA ASP A 366 14.84 -4.93 2.59
C ASP A 366 14.65 -5.11 1.08
N VAL A 367 14.06 -4.12 0.41
CA VAL A 367 13.75 -4.16 -1.02
C VAL A 367 15.04 -4.12 -1.81
N THR A 368 15.22 -5.07 -2.74
CA THR A 368 16.33 -5.10 -3.69
C THR A 368 15.88 -5.68 -5.02
N ILE A 369 16.34 -5.10 -6.12
CA ILE A 369 16.11 -5.61 -7.46
C ILE A 369 17.14 -6.72 -7.72
N LEU A 370 16.67 -7.89 -8.13
CA LEU A 370 17.52 -9.07 -8.35
C LEU A 370 17.93 -9.23 -9.81
N ARG A 371 17.04 -8.89 -10.74
CA ARG A 371 17.20 -9.12 -12.18
C ARG A 371 16.38 -8.13 -13.00
N LEU A 372 16.94 -7.66 -14.11
CA LEU A 372 16.25 -6.84 -15.10
C LEU A 372 16.41 -7.47 -16.49
N LYS A 373 15.29 -7.57 -17.22
CA LYS A 373 15.28 -7.89 -18.64
C LYS A 373 14.81 -6.68 -19.42
N PHE A 374 15.66 -6.17 -20.31
CA PHE A 374 15.41 -4.90 -20.97
C PHE A 374 16.01 -4.85 -22.37
N GLU A 375 15.55 -3.89 -23.17
CA GLU A 375 16.08 -3.57 -24.48
C GLU A 375 16.84 -2.24 -24.40
N THR A 376 18.02 -2.19 -24.99
CA THR A 376 18.76 -0.94 -25.27
C THR A 376 19.45 -1.08 -26.62
N ASP A 377 19.37 -0.05 -27.46
CA ASP A 377 19.97 -0.04 -28.81
C ASP A 377 19.57 -1.26 -29.67
N GLY A 378 18.35 -1.78 -29.47
CA GLY A 378 17.82 -2.95 -30.16
C GLY A 378 18.35 -4.31 -29.69
N ILE A 379 19.19 -4.36 -28.65
CA ILE A 379 19.69 -5.60 -28.04
C ILE A 379 18.91 -5.88 -26.75
N THR A 380 18.43 -7.12 -26.60
CA THR A 380 17.78 -7.57 -25.37
C THR A 380 18.81 -8.13 -24.40
N TYR A 381 18.83 -7.58 -23.20
CA TYR A 381 19.65 -8.01 -22.08
C TYR A 381 18.79 -8.69 -21.03
N ASN A 382 19.36 -9.69 -20.35
CA ASN A 382 18.75 -10.38 -19.22
C ASN A 382 19.82 -10.55 -18.13
N LEU A 383 19.91 -9.58 -17.23
CA LEU A 383 21.07 -9.42 -16.35
C LEU A 383 20.68 -9.48 -14.87
N GLY A 384 21.59 -10.05 -14.07
CA GLY A 384 21.57 -9.90 -12.63
C GLY A 384 21.88 -8.47 -12.22
N VAL A 385 21.29 -8.04 -11.11
CA VAL A 385 21.35 -6.65 -10.65
C VAL A 385 22.24 -6.52 -9.42
N ILE A 386 23.01 -5.44 -9.39
CA ILE A 386 23.82 -4.98 -8.25
C ILE A 386 23.06 -3.84 -7.58
N ASP A 387 22.38 -4.16 -6.49
CA ASP A 387 21.52 -3.23 -5.75
C ASP A 387 21.61 -3.51 -4.25
N ASN A 388 21.54 -2.47 -3.44
CA ASN A 388 21.54 -2.56 -1.98
C ASN A 388 20.17 -3.06 -1.49
N LYS A 389 20.07 -3.42 -0.20
CA LYS A 389 18.77 -3.61 0.44
C LYS A 389 18.34 -2.33 1.11
N GLN A 390 17.16 -1.85 0.75
CA GLN A 390 16.64 -0.56 1.21
C GLN A 390 15.18 -0.70 1.65
N THR A 391 14.84 -0.04 2.73
CA THR A 391 13.48 0.02 3.30
C THR A 391 12.93 1.43 3.12
N GLY A 392 11.65 1.50 2.72
CA GLY A 392 10.91 2.75 2.55
C GLY A 392 10.60 3.45 3.87
N GLY A 393 10.17 4.71 3.79
CA GLY A 393 9.56 5.40 4.93
C GLY A 393 8.25 4.74 5.40
N LYS A 394 7.77 5.14 6.59
CA LYS A 394 6.51 4.65 7.17
C LYS A 394 5.27 5.34 6.61
N GLU A 395 5.44 6.54 6.07
CA GLU A 395 4.36 7.36 5.54
C GLU A 395 4.14 7.10 4.04
N PRO A 396 2.89 7.18 3.56
CA PRO A 396 2.61 7.04 2.13
C PRO A 396 3.25 8.16 1.32
N SER A 397 3.67 7.85 0.10
CA SER A 397 4.23 8.81 -0.86
C SER A 397 3.16 9.70 -1.52
N ASN A 398 1.89 9.57 -1.13
CA ASN A 398 0.78 10.38 -1.61
C ASN A 398 -0.09 10.91 -0.48
N GLU A 399 -0.71 12.04 -0.74
CA GLU A 399 -1.83 12.57 0.02
C GLU A 399 -3.14 12.20 -0.65
N THR A 400 -4.18 12.01 0.16
CA THR A 400 -5.53 11.70 -0.31
C THR A 400 -6.51 12.60 0.40
N GLU A 401 -7.34 13.30 -0.37
CA GLU A 401 -8.42 14.13 0.16
C GLU A 401 -9.77 13.54 -0.26
N ILE A 402 -10.72 13.58 0.66
CA ILE A 402 -12.12 13.21 0.41
C ILE A 402 -12.94 14.45 0.74
N ASP A 403 -13.55 15.04 -0.29
CA ASP A 403 -14.49 16.15 -0.15
C ASP A 403 -15.92 15.67 -0.43
N VAL A 404 -16.85 15.98 0.48
CA VAL A 404 -18.26 15.61 0.36
C VAL A 404 -19.07 16.89 0.27
N SER A 405 -19.71 17.12 -0.88
CA SER A 405 -20.46 18.34 -1.13
C SER A 405 -21.88 18.06 -1.62
N LEU A 406 -22.81 18.99 -1.39
CA LEU A 406 -24.15 18.90 -1.95
C LEU A 406 -24.08 19.09 -3.46
N ASN A 407 -24.61 18.12 -4.20
CA ASN A 407 -24.76 18.27 -5.64
C ASN A 407 -25.92 19.22 -5.96
N ASN A 408 -26.11 19.57 -7.24
CA ASN A 408 -27.13 20.55 -7.62
C ASN A 408 -28.55 20.15 -7.16
N ARG A 409 -28.88 18.85 -7.13
CA ARG A 409 -30.16 18.35 -6.62
C ARG A 409 -30.25 18.51 -5.09
N GLY A 410 -29.18 18.17 -4.37
CA GLY A 410 -29.08 18.36 -2.92
C GLY A 410 -29.22 19.82 -2.51
N LYS A 411 -28.53 20.74 -3.21
CA LYS A 411 -28.69 22.18 -3.00
C LYS A 411 -30.13 22.62 -3.25
N THR A 412 -30.76 22.13 -4.32
CA THR A 412 -32.17 22.44 -4.62
C THR A 412 -33.12 21.95 -3.52
N ILE A 413 -32.94 20.73 -3.03
CA ILE A 413 -33.74 20.17 -1.92
C ILE A 413 -33.51 20.97 -0.64
N LEU A 414 -32.26 21.35 -0.34
CA LEU A 414 -31.94 22.19 0.81
C LEU A 414 -32.61 23.56 0.71
N TYR A 415 -32.55 24.21 -0.46
CA TYR A 415 -33.21 25.50 -0.68
C TYR A 415 -34.74 25.38 -0.55
N LEU A 416 -35.34 24.30 -1.04
CA LEU A 416 -36.76 24.03 -0.86
C LEU A 416 -37.13 23.82 0.63
N LEU A 417 -36.32 23.08 1.39
CA LEU A 417 -36.54 22.88 2.82
C LEU A 417 -36.41 24.20 3.60
N LEU A 418 -35.41 25.02 3.29
CA LEU A 418 -35.24 26.35 3.88
C LEU A 418 -36.40 27.28 3.53
N LEU A 419 -36.91 27.22 2.29
CA LEU A 419 -38.09 27.97 1.87
C LEU A 419 -39.34 27.54 2.65
N ILE A 420 -39.56 26.24 2.83
CA ILE A 420 -40.68 25.71 3.62
C ILE A 420 -40.56 26.17 5.07
N LEU A 421 -39.38 26.08 5.68
CA LEU A 421 -39.14 26.55 7.04
C LEU A 421 -39.42 28.06 7.17
N LEU A 422 -38.98 28.86 6.20
CA LEU A 422 -39.25 30.29 6.15
C LEU A 422 -40.75 30.58 6.04
N LEU A 423 -41.48 29.84 5.20
CA LEU A 423 -42.94 29.98 5.07
C LEU A 423 -43.66 29.60 6.37
N VAL A 424 -43.22 28.56 7.07
CA VAL A 424 -43.79 28.16 8.38
C VAL A 424 -43.53 29.25 9.43
N LEU A 425 -42.32 29.83 9.45
CA LEU A 425 -41.95 30.88 10.39
C LEU A 425 -42.68 32.21 10.11
N LEU A 426 -42.93 32.51 8.84
CA LEU A 426 -43.71 33.67 8.40
C LEU A 426 -45.22 33.44 8.44
N ALA A 427 -45.71 32.20 8.53
CA ALA A 427 -47.14 31.88 8.52
C ALA A 427 -47.98 32.66 9.55
N PRO A 428 -47.51 32.94 10.78
CA PRO A 428 -48.24 33.78 11.73
C PRO A 428 -48.33 35.25 11.29
N VAL A 429 -47.33 35.73 10.55
CA VAL A 429 -47.18 37.14 10.13
C VAL A 429 -47.81 37.39 8.76
N LEU A 430 -47.91 36.36 7.92
CA LEU A 430 -48.47 36.37 6.57
C LEU A 430 -49.88 36.99 6.48
N PRO A 431 -50.85 36.68 7.36
CA PRO A 431 -52.16 37.33 7.31
C PRO A 431 -52.08 38.84 7.57
N TYR A 432 -51.15 39.30 8.43
CA TYR A 432 -50.95 40.73 8.69
C TYR A 432 -50.31 41.46 7.51
N VAL A 433 -49.35 40.82 6.82
CA VAL A 433 -48.74 41.37 5.59
C VAL A 433 -49.77 41.47 4.47
N LEU A 434 -50.59 40.44 4.27
CA LEU A 434 -51.68 40.46 3.28
C LEU A 434 -52.73 41.51 3.61
N GLN A 435 -53.10 41.66 4.89
CA GLN A 435 -53.99 42.74 5.34
C GLN A 435 -53.38 44.12 5.09
N ALA A 436 -52.08 44.30 5.31
CA ALA A 436 -51.39 45.57 5.04
C ALA A 436 -51.37 45.89 3.53
N ILE A 437 -51.11 44.91 2.66
CA ILE A 437 -51.16 45.09 1.19
C ILE A 437 -52.57 45.45 0.74
N VAL A 438 -53.58 44.71 1.19
CA VAL A 438 -55.00 45.00 0.89
C VAL A 438 -55.38 46.38 1.43
N PHE A 439 -54.90 46.76 2.61
CA PHE A 439 -55.12 48.09 3.17
C PHE A 439 -54.53 49.17 2.26
N VAL A 440 -53.26 49.05 1.85
CA VAL A 440 -52.59 50.01 0.97
C VAL A 440 -53.27 50.12 -0.40
N VAL A 441 -53.62 48.98 -1.02
CA VAL A 441 -54.36 48.97 -2.31
C VAL A 441 -55.78 49.54 -2.17
N SER A 442 -56.41 49.40 -1.00
CA SER A 442 -57.75 49.94 -0.75
C SER A 442 -57.78 51.45 -0.46
N LEU A 443 -56.65 52.08 -0.14
CA LEU A 443 -56.55 53.51 0.15
C LEU A 443 -57.07 54.41 -0.99
N PRO A 444 -56.68 54.24 -2.27
CA PRO A 444 -57.22 55.06 -3.37
C PRO A 444 -58.74 54.88 -3.56
N ILE A 445 -59.27 53.66 -3.39
CA ILE A 445 -60.71 53.39 -3.51
C ILE A 445 -61.49 54.06 -2.38
N LYS A 446 -60.98 54.01 -1.14
CA LYS A 446 -61.56 54.70 0.01
C LYS A 446 -61.49 56.22 -0.13
N GLY A 447 -60.40 56.74 -0.71
CA GLY A 447 -60.26 58.16 -1.06
C GLY A 447 -61.32 58.63 -2.06
N ILE A 448 -61.55 57.89 -3.14
CA ILE A 448 -62.58 58.20 -4.15
C ILE A 448 -63.98 58.12 -3.53
N ALA A 449 -64.26 57.13 -2.69
CA ALA A 449 -65.55 56.99 -2.01
C ALA A 449 -65.85 58.14 -1.03
N ALA A 450 -64.84 58.66 -0.33
CA ALA A 450 -64.98 59.81 0.56
C ALA A 450 -65.29 61.12 -0.21
N ILE A 451 -64.66 61.32 -1.36
CA ILE A 451 -64.95 62.45 -2.27
C ILE A 451 -66.40 62.36 -2.77
N GLY A 452 -66.86 61.15 -3.17
CA GLY A 452 -68.23 60.92 -3.61
C GLY A 452 -69.29 61.24 -2.55
N LYS A 453 -69.06 60.86 -1.28
CA LYS A 453 -69.97 61.21 -0.16
C LYS A 453 -70.01 62.72 0.10
N SER A 454 -68.86 63.40 0.03
CA SER A 454 -68.78 64.86 0.21
C SER A 454 -69.52 65.62 -0.92
N CYS A 455 -69.41 65.16 -2.16
CA CYS A 455 -70.17 65.71 -3.29
C CYS A 455 -71.69 65.49 -3.16
N LYS A 456 -72.14 64.32 -2.68
CA LYS A 456 -73.57 64.08 -2.42
C LYS A 456 -74.12 65.01 -1.33
N ARG A 457 -73.38 65.21 -0.24
CA ARG A 457 -73.78 66.13 0.86
C ARG A 457 -73.91 67.57 0.36
N LYS A 458 -72.93 68.08 -0.40
CA LYS A 458 -73.01 69.42 -1.02
C LYS A 458 -74.17 69.57 -2.01
N ARG A 459 -74.56 68.50 -2.70
CA ARG A 459 -75.71 68.50 -3.63
C ARG A 459 -77.04 68.55 -2.88
N GLN A 460 -77.11 67.95 -1.70
CA GLN A 460 -78.29 67.97 -0.83
C GLN A 460 -78.47 69.36 -0.18
N GLU A 461 -77.39 69.94 0.35
CA GLU A 461 -77.37 71.33 0.86
C GLU A 461 -77.81 72.35 -0.21
N ARG A 462 -77.39 72.17 -1.48
CA ARG A 462 -77.85 73.04 -2.60
C ARG A 462 -79.33 72.86 -2.94
N LYS A 463 -79.89 71.67 -2.78
CA LYS A 463 -81.34 71.43 -2.99
C LYS A 463 -82.15 72.09 -1.88
N GLU A 464 -81.70 71.98 -0.64
CA GLU A 464 -82.33 72.63 0.52
C GLU A 464 -82.30 74.16 0.40
N ARG A 465 -81.17 74.74 -0.07
CA ARG A 465 -81.06 76.19 -0.33
C ARG A 465 -82.04 76.70 -1.40
N LYS A 466 -82.21 75.95 -2.49
CA LYS A 466 -83.16 76.30 -3.56
C LYS A 466 -84.63 76.19 -3.13
N ILE A 467 -84.93 75.30 -2.19
CA ILE A 467 -86.26 75.20 -1.59
C ILE A 467 -86.51 76.43 -0.70
N TYR A 468 -85.51 76.83 0.11
CA TYR A 468 -85.59 78.03 0.95
C TYR A 468 -85.79 79.32 0.13
N GLU A 469 -85.02 79.51 -0.94
CA GLU A 469 -85.16 80.68 -1.84
C GLU A 469 -86.54 80.73 -2.54
N LYS A 470 -87.14 79.58 -2.85
CA LYS A 470 -88.49 79.52 -3.45
C LYS A 470 -89.60 79.89 -2.46
N VAL A 471 -89.47 79.53 -1.18
CA VAL A 471 -90.48 79.80 -0.16
C VAL A 471 -90.52 81.29 0.21
N VAL A 472 -89.36 81.95 0.25
CA VAL A 472 -89.25 83.39 0.56
C VAL A 472 -89.82 84.27 -0.55
N ALA A 473 -89.81 83.82 -1.81
CA ALA A 473 -90.32 84.57 -2.96
C ALA A 473 -91.86 84.60 -3.09
N THR A 474 -92.61 83.90 -2.23
CA THR A 474 -94.08 83.73 -2.31
C THR A 474 -94.87 84.45 -1.21
N ILE A 475 -94.22 85.26 -0.35
CA ILE A 475 -94.85 85.84 0.85
C ILE A 475 -95.17 87.34 0.73
N ASP A 476 -94.75 88.05 -0.32
CA ASP A 476 -95.08 89.46 -0.52
C ASP A 476 -95.99 89.68 -1.73
N GLU A 477 -97.31 89.59 -1.53
CA GLU A 477 -98.30 90.45 -2.23
C GLU A 477 -99.68 90.35 -1.52
N PRO A 478 -100.25 91.46 -1.00
CA PRO A 478 -101.53 91.46 -0.28
C PRO A 478 -102.72 91.72 -1.22
N ASP A 479 -103.79 90.94 -1.08
CA ASP A 479 -105.05 91.16 -1.81
C ASP A 479 -106.16 91.65 -0.84
N TYR A 480 -106.82 92.72 -1.25
CA TYR A 480 -107.72 93.56 -0.45
C TYR A 480 -109.18 93.34 -0.86
N GLY A 481 -110.02 93.04 0.14
CA GLY A 481 -111.44 93.42 0.17
C GLY A 481 -112.45 92.42 -0.41
N ASN A 482 -113.74 92.50 -0.10
CA ASN A 482 -114.50 93.20 0.93
C ASN A 482 -115.97 92.77 0.77
N TYR A 483 -116.72 92.72 1.88
CA TYR A 483 -118.19 92.85 2.01
C TYR A 483 -119.10 91.86 1.24
N ASP A 484 -120.30 91.49 1.70
CA ASP A 484 -121.05 91.62 2.94
C ASP A 484 -122.31 90.73 2.78
N ASP A 485 -123.01 90.53 3.90
CA ASP A 485 -124.47 90.61 4.06
C ASP A 485 -125.37 89.36 4.30
N TYR A 486 -126.07 89.48 5.45
CA TYR A 486 -127.35 88.92 5.97
C TYR A 486 -127.50 87.38 6.10
N ASP A 487 -127.85 86.79 7.25
CA ASP A 487 -128.67 87.19 8.42
C ASP A 487 -128.04 86.75 9.77
#